data_AF-A0A2S9FXH1-F1
#
_entry.id   AF-A0A2S9FXH1-F1
#
_cell.length_a   1.000
_cell.length_b   1.000
_cell.length_c   1.000
_cell.angle_alpha   90.00
_cell.angle_beta   90.00
_cell.angle_gamma   90.00
#
_symmetry.space_group_name_H-M   'P 1'
#
loop_
_entity.id
_entity.type
_entity.pdbx_description
1 polymer ?
#
loop_
_entity_poly.entity_id
_entity_poly.type
_entity_poly.pdbx_seq_one_letter_code
_entity_poly.pdbx_strand_id
1 'polypeptide(L)'
;RIAAAILAALVAAAAVFTYLSYIAAFTPTDTVTVLSPRAGLVLDVDAKVKYRGIQVGKVESIEYAGSGAKLTLAINRSDMRYIPA
;
A
#
# COMPACT_ATOMS: atom_id res chain seq x y z
N ARG A 1 -23.25 -17.06 -30.10
CA ARG A 1 -23.33 -17.06 -28.61
C ARG A 1 -21.96 -17.24 -27.96
N ILE A 2 -21.15 -18.22 -28.38
CA ILE A 2 -19.79 -18.46 -27.84
C ILE A 2 -18.86 -17.25 -28.03
N ALA A 3 -18.86 -16.62 -29.21
CA ALA A 3 -18.04 -15.43 -29.46
C ALA A 3 -18.36 -14.25 -28.52
N ALA A 4 -19.64 -14.03 -28.20
CA ALA A 4 -20.05 -13.00 -27.25
C ALA A 4 -19.59 -13.32 -25.82
N ALA A 5 -19.63 -14.59 -25.42
CA ALA A 5 -19.12 -15.03 -24.12
C ALA A 5 -17.58 -14.85 -24.01
N ILE A 6 -16.84 -15.15 -25.08
CA ILE A 6 -15.38 -14.94 -25.14
C ILE A 6 -15.05 -13.45 -25.03
N LEU A 7 -15.75 -12.60 -25.78
CA LEU A 7 -15.55 -11.15 -25.72
C LEU A 7 -15.83 -10.62 -24.30
N ALA A 8 -16.94 -11.03 -23.69
CA ALA A 8 -17.30 -10.63 -22.34
C ALA A 8 -16.24 -11.08 -21.30
N ALA A 9 -15.73 -12.30 -21.43
CA ALA A 9 -14.67 -12.81 -20.54
C ALA A 9 -13.36 -12.02 -20.69
N LEU A 10 -12.96 -11.67 -21.91
CA LEU A 10 -11.77 -10.85 -22.16
C LEU A 10 -11.90 -9.45 -21.57
N VAL A 11 -13.07 -8.82 -21.72
CA VAL A 11 -13.33 -7.49 -21.14
C VAL A 11 -13.31 -7.56 -19.61
N ALA A 12 -13.92 -8.59 -19.00
CA ALA A 12 -13.88 -8.79 -17.56
C ALA A 12 -12.45 -9.00 -17.06
N ALA A 13 -11.65 -9.82 -17.74
CA ALA A 13 -10.25 -10.05 -17.40
C ALA A 13 -9.42 -8.76 -17.50
N ALA A 14 -9.59 -7.99 -18.57
CA ALA A 14 -8.91 -6.70 -18.75
C ALA A 14 -9.30 -5.68 -17.67
N ALA A 15 -10.58 -5.62 -17.28
CA ALA A 15 -11.06 -4.74 -16.22
C ALA A 15 -10.45 -5.13 -14.86
N VAL A 16 -10.45 -6.41 -14.50
CA VAL A 16 -9.84 -6.91 -13.27
C VAL A 16 -8.33 -6.64 -13.26
N PHE A 17 -7.64 -6.90 -14.37
CA PHE A 17 -6.21 -6.65 -14.47
C PHE A 17 -5.86 -5.16 -14.31
N THR A 18 -6.66 -4.29 -14.94
CA THR A 18 -6.52 -2.83 -14.81
C THR A 18 -6.75 -2.39 -13.37
N TYR A 19 -7.79 -2.92 -12.72
CA TYR A 19 -8.09 -2.62 -11.32
C TYR A 19 -6.95 -3.05 -10.38
N LEU A 20 -6.46 -4.29 -10.52
CA LEU A 20 -5.32 -4.81 -9.74
C LEU A 20 -4.04 -3.97 -9.96
N SER A 21 -3.81 -3.53 -11.19
CA SER A 21 -2.68 -2.66 -11.53
C SER A 21 -2.82 -1.29 -10.87
N TYR A 22 -4.05 -0.74 -10.82
CA TYR A 22 -4.32 0.57 -10.23
C TYR A 22 -4.06 0.61 -8.72
N ILE A 23 -4.39 -0.46 -8.00
CA ILE A 23 -4.12 -0.59 -6.56
C ILE A 23 -2.69 -1.05 -6.25
N ALA A 24 -1.83 -1.14 -7.27
CA ALA A 24 -0.43 -1.57 -7.16
C ALA A 24 -0.27 -2.97 -6.52
N ALA A 25 -1.24 -3.88 -6.69
CA ALA A 25 -1.25 -5.21 -6.05
C ALA A 25 -0.03 -6.09 -6.38
N PHE A 26 0.66 -5.82 -7.49
CA PHE A 26 1.86 -6.54 -7.93
C PHE A 26 3.17 -5.88 -7.47
N THR A 27 3.09 -4.78 -6.71
CA THR A 27 4.29 -4.08 -6.24
C THR A 27 4.79 -4.76 -4.96
N PRO A 28 6.03 -5.30 -4.94
CA PRO A 28 6.58 -5.90 -3.73
C PRO A 28 6.83 -4.83 -2.67
N THR A 29 6.00 -4.84 -1.63
CA THR A 29 6.16 -3.98 -0.44
C THR A 29 6.64 -4.80 0.74
N ASP A 30 7.58 -4.28 1.50
CA ASP A 30 8.05 -4.79 2.78
C ASP A 30 7.32 -4.06 3.93
N THR A 31 6.90 -4.83 4.94
CA THR A 31 6.15 -4.32 6.09
C THR A 31 7.10 -3.84 7.18
N VAL A 32 7.01 -2.56 7.54
CA VAL A 32 7.77 -1.94 8.63
C VAL A 32 6.81 -1.45 9.70
N THR A 33 7.02 -1.88 10.94
CA THR A 33 6.23 -1.42 12.09
C THR A 33 6.92 -0.25 12.77
N VAL A 34 6.19 0.84 12.95
CA VAL A 34 6.66 2.04 13.68
C VAL A 34 5.77 2.25 14.89
N LEU A 35 6.38 2.23 16.09
CA LEU A 35 5.70 2.66 17.29
C LEU A 35 5.88 4.17 17.46
N SER A 36 4.76 4.87 17.62
CA SER A 36 4.73 6.30 17.87
C SER A 36 3.99 6.59 19.18
N PRO A 37 4.38 7.60 19.96
CA PRO A 37 3.63 8.02 21.15
C PRO A 37 2.21 8.53 20.84
N ARG A 38 1.91 8.82 19.56
CA ARG A 38 0.63 9.36 19.09
C ARG A 38 0.57 9.22 17.57
N ALA A 39 -0.58 8.81 17.03
CA ALA A 39 -0.80 8.68 15.58
C ALA A 39 -0.61 10.02 14.83
N GLY A 40 -0.67 11.17 15.52
CA GLY A 40 -0.61 12.48 14.90
C GLY A 40 -2.00 12.97 14.48
N LEU A 41 -2.19 14.28 14.39
CA LEU A 41 -3.51 14.91 14.27
C LEU A 41 -4.25 14.58 12.96
N VAL A 42 -3.57 14.03 11.94
CA VAL A 42 -4.12 13.79 10.58
C VAL A 42 -3.47 12.55 9.90
N LEU A 43 -3.10 11.52 10.66
CA LEU A 43 -2.57 10.30 10.05
C LEU A 43 -3.73 9.33 9.72
N ASP A 44 -3.81 8.92 8.46
CA ASP A 44 -4.86 8.05 7.95
C ASP A 44 -4.29 6.77 7.31
N VAL A 45 -5.13 5.76 7.15
CA VAL A 45 -4.83 4.55 6.37
C VAL A 45 -4.64 4.96 4.90
N ASP A 46 -3.72 4.31 4.20
CA ASP A 46 -3.25 4.67 2.85
C ASP A 46 -2.52 6.04 2.75
N ALA A 47 -2.19 6.68 3.87
CA ALA A 47 -1.37 7.89 3.86
C ALA A 47 0.02 7.61 3.26
N LYS A 48 0.53 8.59 2.50
CA LYS A 48 1.83 8.49 1.81
C LYS A 48 2.98 8.56 2.83
N VAL A 49 3.80 7.52 2.85
CA VAL A 49 5.04 7.48 3.65
C VAL A 49 6.15 8.12 2.83
N LYS A 50 6.81 9.13 3.38
CA LYS A 50 7.88 9.85 2.70
C LYS A 50 9.19 9.77 3.45
N TYR A 51 10.29 9.52 2.73
CA TYR A 51 11.65 9.65 3.22
C TYR A 51 12.35 10.78 2.46
N ARG A 52 12.88 11.77 3.18
CA ARG A 52 13.54 12.97 2.58
C ARG A 52 12.71 13.66 1.49
N GLY A 53 11.38 13.69 1.65
CA GLY A 53 10.44 14.31 0.71
C GLY A 53 9.97 13.41 -0.45
N ILE A 54 10.58 12.24 -0.65
CA ILE A 54 10.21 11.27 -1.69
C ILE A 54 9.26 10.24 -1.09
N GLN A 55 8.17 9.89 -1.79
CA GLN A 55 7.27 8.83 -1.35
C GLN A 55 7.96 7.47 -1.51
N VAL A 56 8.09 6.73 -0.40
CA VAL A 56 8.74 5.41 -0.35
C VAL A 56 7.75 4.29 -0.01
N GLY A 57 6.51 4.63 0.35
CA GLY A 57 5.51 3.65 0.75
C GLY A 57 4.16 4.27 1.10
N LYS A 58 3.33 3.47 1.78
CA LYS A 58 2.02 3.85 2.29
C LYS A 58 1.76 3.26 3.69
N VAL A 59 0.89 3.88 4.46
CA VAL A 59 0.41 3.34 5.74
C VAL A 59 -0.61 2.25 5.46
N GLU A 60 -0.33 1.03 5.91
CA GLU A 60 -1.20 -0.13 5.73
C GLU A 60 -2.22 -0.26 6.87
N SER A 61 -1.79 -0.04 8.12
CA SER A 61 -2.71 -0.05 9.26
C SER A 61 -2.25 0.88 10.39
N ILE A 62 -3.21 1.31 11.19
CA ILE A 62 -2.99 2.09 12.41
C ILE A 62 -3.70 1.37 13.55
N GLU A 63 -2.93 0.81 14.46
CA GLU A 63 -3.42 0.11 15.65
C GLU A 63 -3.18 0.98 16.89
N TYR A 64 -4.15 0.98 17.82
CA TYR A 64 -3.99 1.63 19.10
C TYR A 64 -3.18 0.73 20.06
N ALA A 65 -2.02 1.21 20.51
CA ALA A 65 -1.09 0.47 21.35
C ALA A 65 -0.99 1.14 22.74
N GLY A 66 -2.07 1.08 23.52
CA GLY A 66 -2.12 1.54 24.91
C GLY A 66 -1.97 3.06 25.06
N SER A 67 -0.73 3.55 25.25
CA SER A 67 -0.42 4.98 25.32
C SER A 67 0.09 5.57 24.00
N GLY A 68 0.25 4.75 22.97
CA GLY A 68 0.74 5.16 21.66
C GLY A 68 -0.05 4.56 20.50
N ALA A 69 0.42 4.82 19.28
CA ALA A 69 -0.10 4.22 18.06
C ALA A 69 0.99 3.39 17.40
N LYS A 70 0.62 2.17 17.01
CA LYS A 70 1.44 1.26 16.21
C LYS A 70 1.01 1.41 14.76
N LEU A 71 1.91 1.94 13.94
CA LEU A 71 1.69 2.11 12.52
C LEU A 71 2.35 0.92 11.80
N THR A 72 1.63 0.33 10.86
CA THR A 72 2.16 -0.65 9.93
C THR A 72 2.32 0.04 8.59
N LEU A 73 3.55 0.12 8.08
CA LEU A 73 3.90 0.82 6.86
C LEU A 73 4.32 -0.21 5.81
N ALA A 74 3.73 -0.13 4.63
CA ALA A 74 4.14 -0.87 3.46
C ALA A 74 5.12 -0.03 2.64
N ILE A 75 6.41 -0.38 2.70
CA ILE A 75 7.51 0.33 2.02
C ILE A 75 7.90 -0.44 0.76
N ASN A 76 8.16 0.24 -0.35
CA ASN A 76 8.62 -0.44 -1.56
C ASN A 76 9.98 -1.13 -1.30
N ARG A 77 10.08 -2.41 -1.68
CA ARG A 77 11.31 -3.19 -1.47
C ARG A 77 12.55 -2.58 -2.15
N SER A 78 12.37 -1.90 -3.28
CA SER A 78 13.44 -1.14 -3.96
C SER A 78 14.02 -0.03 -3.10
N ASP A 79 13.20 0.56 -2.21
CA ASP A 79 13.54 1.76 -1.46
C ASP A 79 14.10 1.43 -0.06
N MET A 80 13.90 0.18 0.40
CA MET A 80 14.45 -0.34 1.67
C MET A 80 15.96 -0.09 1.81
N ARG A 81 16.73 -0.17 0.71
CA ARG A 81 18.18 0.08 0.72
C ARG A 81 18.54 1.51 1.17
N TYR A 82 17.64 2.47 1.00
CA TYR A 82 17.85 3.86 1.39
C TYR A 82 17.40 4.16 2.83
N ILE A 83 16.71 3.23 3.48
CA ILE A 83 16.21 3.39 4.84
C ILE A 83 17.23 2.76 5.79
N PRO A 84 17.99 3.56 6.56
CA PRO A 84 18.89 3.04 7.56
C PRO A 84 18.11 2.39 8.71
N ALA A 85 18.66 1.30 9.26
CA ALA A 85 18.11 0.55 10.39
C ALA A 85 18.20 1.31 11.72
#